data_AF-A0AAU5BHI2-F1
#
_entry.id   AF-A0AAU5BHI2-F1
#
_cell.length_a   1.000
_cell.length_b   1.000
_cell.length_c   1.000
_cell.angle_alpha   90.00
_cell.angle_beta   90.00
_cell.angle_gamma   90.00
#
_symmetry.space_group_name_H-M   'P 1'
#
loop_
_entity.id
_entity.type
_entity.pdbx_description
1 polymer ?
#
loop_
_entity_poly.entity_id
_entity_poly.type
_entity_poly.pdbx_seq_one_letter_code
_entity_poly.pdbx_strand_id
1 'polypeptide(L)' 'MTADDSPYWFTSSYSNNGGACVEVATNLVATHHTVPIRDSKHTSGPVLGAEEHPCQIVR' A
#
# COMPACT_ATOMS: atom_id res chain seq x y z
N MET A 1 20.50 -7.62 -2.07
CA MET A 1 19.04 -7.53 -2.23
C MET A 1 18.68 -6.10 -1.88
N THR A 2 18.76 -5.21 -2.87
CA THR A 2 18.31 -3.83 -2.71
C THR A 2 16.80 -3.89 -2.55
N ALA A 3 16.28 -3.59 -1.37
CA ALA A 3 14.86 -3.31 -1.25
C ALA A 3 14.59 -2.15 -2.19
N ASP A 4 13.79 -2.40 -3.23
CA ASP A 4 13.42 -1.37 -4.19
C ASP A 4 12.68 -0.28 -3.40
N ASP A 5 13.27 0.92 -3.39
CA ASP A 5 12.78 2.08 -2.64
C ASP A 5 11.49 2.64 -3.25
N SER A 6 11.09 2.15 -4.43
CA SER A 6 9.86 2.58 -5.08
C SER A 6 8.68 1.75 -4.58
N PRO A 7 7.53 2.37 -4.25
CA PRO A 7 6.35 1.64 -3.80
C PRO A 7 5.83 0.69 -4.89
N TYR A 8 5.75 -0.60 -4.57
CA TYR A 8 5.14 -1.62 -5.41
C TYR A 8 3.65 -1.77 -5.06
N TRP A 9 2.81 -1.10 -5.87
CA TRP A 9 1.37 -1.03 -5.66
C TRP A 9 0.65 -2.30 -6.09
N PHE A 10 -0.23 -2.82 -5.23
CA PHE A 10 -1.16 -3.89 -5.58
C PHE A 10 -2.58 -3.58 -5.10
N THR A 11 -3.56 -4.06 -5.87
CA THR A 11 -4.98 -3.83 -5.66
C THR A 11 -5.62 -5.03 -4.94
N SER A 12 -6.62 -4.77 -4.08
CA SER A 12 -7.40 -5.83 -3.44
C SER A 12 -8.64 -6.19 -4.26
N SER A 13 -8.93 -7.49 -4.41
CA SER A 13 -10.03 -8.01 -5.24
C SER A 13 -11.43 -7.87 -4.63
N TYR A 14 -11.58 -7.39 -3.39
CA TYR A 14 -12.88 -7.25 -2.72
C TYR A 14 -13.61 -5.95 -3.12
N SER A 15 -13.96 -5.86 -4.40
CA SER A 15 -14.69 -4.73 -4.98
C SER A 15 -16.00 -5.24 -5.59
N ASN A 16 -17.03 -5.38 -4.77
CA ASN A 16 -18.37 -5.73 -5.26
C ASN A 16 -19.15 -4.51 -5.80
N ASN A 17 -18.43 -3.41 -6.15
CA ASN A 17 -19.00 -2.13 -6.59
C ASN A 17 -18.11 -1.37 -7.62
N GLY A 18 -17.43 -2.07 -8.55
CA GLY A 18 -16.90 -1.43 -9.77
C GLY A 18 -15.44 -0.91 -9.76
N GLY A 19 -14.51 -1.69 -9.21
CA GLY A 19 -13.06 -1.47 -9.32
C GLY A 19 -12.45 -1.10 -7.97
N ALA A 20 -11.42 -1.84 -7.56
CA ALA A 20 -10.71 -1.68 -6.29
C ALA A 20 -10.35 -0.21 -6.01
N CYS A 21 -10.97 0.39 -4.98
CA CYS A 21 -10.79 1.81 -4.70
C CYS A 21 -9.41 2.12 -4.08
N VAL A 22 -8.67 1.12 -3.62
CA VAL A 22 -7.41 1.32 -2.88
C VAL A 22 -6.28 0.44 -3.41
N GLU A 23 -5.08 1.01 -3.43
CA GLU A 23 -3.81 0.34 -3.69
C GLU A 23 -2.93 0.47 -2.46
N VAL A 24 -2.16 -0.58 -2.18
CA VAL A 24 -1.22 -0.61 -1.06
C VAL A 24 0.14 -1.07 -1.54
N ALA A 25 1.22 -0.56 -0.94
CA ALA A 25 2.56 -1.07 -1.18
C ALA A 25 3.19 -1.54 0.12
N THR A 26 3.61 -2.80 0.18
CA THR A 26 4.17 -3.42 1.40
C THR A 26 5.67 -3.64 1.32
N ASN A 27 6.31 -3.35 0.18
CA ASN A 27 7.74 -3.47 0.03
C ASN A 27 8.52 -2.40 0.82
N LEU A 28 7.89 -1.28 1.14
CA LEU A 28 8.49 -0.19 1.90
C LEU A 28 8.44 -0.41 3.42
N VAL A 29 7.65 -1.38 3.90
CA VAL A 29 7.54 -1.73 5.32
C VAL A 29 8.89 -2.09 5.92
N ALA A 30 9.67 -2.90 5.20
CA ALA A 30 10.94 -3.43 5.69
C ALA A 30 12.04 -2.37 5.81
N THR A 31 11.92 -1.24 5.10
CA THR A 31 12.94 -0.19 5.03
C THR A 31 12.48 1.13 5.66
N HIS A 32 11.20 1.46 5.59
CA HIS A 32 10.60 2.73 5.98
C HIS A 32 9.55 2.59 7.09
N HIS A 33 9.22 1.36 7.52
CA HIS A 33 8.19 1.10 8.54
C HIS A 33 6.86 1.81 8.25
N THR A 34 6.58 2.01 6.95
CA THR A 34 5.38 2.66 6.48
C THR A 34 4.71 1.82 5.40
N VAL A 35 3.39 1.65 5.54
CA VAL A 35 2.52 1.11 4.49
C VAL A 35 1.86 2.29 3.78
N PRO A 36 2.37 2.71 2.61
CA PRO A 36 1.67 3.67 1.78
C PRO A 36 0.39 3.04 1.19
N ILE A 37 -0.72 3.78 1.33
CA ILE A 37 -2.05 3.45 0.82
C ILE A 37 -2.51 4.63 -0.03
N ARG A 38 -3.02 4.36 -1.24
CA ARG A 38 -3.58 5.40 -2.10
C ARG A 38 -4.87 4.96 -2.75
N ASP A 39 -5.62 5.93 -3.27
CA ASP A 39 -6.79 5.66 -4.10
C ASP A 39 -6.35 5.29 -5.52
N SER A 40 -6.85 4.17 -6.04
CA SER A 40 -6.48 3.67 -7.37
C SER A 40 -6.96 4.59 -8.50
N LYS A 41 -8.05 5.33 -8.28
CA LYS A 41 -8.65 6.26 -9.26
C LYS A 41 -7.99 7.64 -9.23
N HIS A 42 -7.23 7.94 -8.17
CA HIS A 42 -6.49 9.17 -7.97
C HIS A 42 -5.02 8.90 -7.60
N THR A 43 -4.27 8.33 -8.54
CA THR A 43 -2.84 7.99 -8.35
C THR A 43 -1.92 9.20 -8.12
N SER A 44 -2.36 10.40 -8.52
CA SER A 44 -1.68 11.68 -8.24
C SER A 44 -2.19 12.37 -6.96
N GLY A 45 -3.12 11.73 -6.24
CA GLY A 45 -3.68 12.23 -5.00
C GLY A 45 -2.77 11.98 -3.79
N PRO A 46 -3.16 12.47 -2.61
CA PRO A 46 -2.42 12.25 -1.38
C PRO A 46 -2.32 10.75 -1.06
N VAL A 47 -1.11 10.31 -0.69
CA VAL A 47 -0.84 8.96 -0.19
C VAL A 47 -0.93 8.98 1.33
N LEU A 48 -1.73 8.09 1.89
CA LEU A 48 -1.83 7.90 3.34
C LEU A 48 -0.75 6.91 3.76
N GLY A 49 0.12 7.33 4.68
CA GLY A 49 1.11 6.42 5.31
C GLY A 49 0.53 5.87 6.60
N ALA A 50 0.37 4.56 6.70
CA ALA A 50 0.16 3.91 7.98
C ALA A 50 1.54 3.54 8.55
N GLU A 51 1.89 4.09 9.71
CA GLU A 51 3.06 3.69 10.47
C GLU A 51 2.77 2.31 11.06
N GLU A 52 3.51 1.29 10.63
CA GLU A 52 3.36 -0.03 11.20
C GLU A 52 4.25 -0.19 12.43
N HIS A 53 3.61 -0.08 13.59
CA HIS A 53 4.10 -0.77 14.77
C HIS A 53 4.06 -2.28 14.53
N PRO A 54 5.00 -3.07 15.09
CA PRO A 54 5.14 -4.50 14.80
C PRO A 54 3.96 -5.30 15.34
N CYS A 55 2.83 -5.25 14.64
CA CYS A 55 1.68 -6.11 14.84
C CYS A 55 1.01 -6.34 13.48
N GLN A 56 1.59 -7.33 12.78
CA GLN A 56 0.91 -8.25 11.88
C GLN A 56 0.12 -7.63 10.71
N ILE A 57 0.83 -7.36 9.60
CA ILE A 57 0.20 -7.40 8.28
C ILE A 57 -0.33 -8.83 8.10
N VAL A 58 -1.65 -8.95 8.01
CA VAL A 58 -2.42 -10.20 8.12
C VAL A 58 -1.90 -11.23 7.11
N ARG A 59 -1.47 -12.40 7.59
CA ARG A 59 -1.43 -13.64 6.81
C ARG A 59 -2.75 -14.37 7.02
#